data_AF-A0A942A2L9-F1
#
_entry.id   AF-A0A942A2L9-F1
#
_cell.length_a   1.000
_cell.length_b   1.000
_cell.length_c   1.000
_cell.angle_alpha   90.00
_cell.angle_beta   90.00
_cell.angle_gamma   90.00
#
_symmetry.space_group_name_H-M   'P 1'
#
loop_
_entity.id
_entity.type
_entity.pdbx_description
1 polymer ?
#
loop_
_entity_poly.entity_id
_entity_poly.type
_entity_poly.pdbx_seq_one_letter_code
_entity_poly.pdbx_strand_id
1 'polypeptide(L)' 'MHKQDIAFNRCAKYTVEELLSVFRAEAQFICKKPEDVRTVAESALSDFIKCYRRYVRFV' A
#
# COMPACT_ATOMS: atom_id res chain seq x y z
N MET A 1 -20.93 -8.54 -14.54
CA MET A 1 -19.99 -9.52 -13.98
C MET A 1 -18.61 -9.23 -14.56
N HIS A 2 -17.80 -8.39 -13.91
CA HIS A 2 -16.45 -8.09 -14.39
C HIS A 2 -15.56 -9.31 -14.13
N LYS A 3 -15.14 -9.99 -15.20
CA LYS A 3 -14.04 -10.93 -15.17
C LYS A 3 -12.77 -10.12 -14.91
N GLN A 4 -12.47 -9.86 -13.64
CA GLN A 4 -11.11 -9.46 -13.27
C GLN A 4 -10.23 -10.69 -13.47
N ASP A 5 -9.23 -10.53 -14.33
CA ASP A 5 -8.19 -11.49 -14.64
C ASP A 5 -7.59 -12.09 -13.36
N ILE A 6 -8.06 -13.27 -12.98
CA ILE A 6 -7.50 -14.09 -11.89
C ILE A 6 -6.06 -14.53 -12.23
N ALA A 7 -5.60 -14.31 -13.47
CA ALA A 7 -4.24 -14.61 -13.92
C ALA A 7 -3.18 -13.56 -13.49
N PHE A 8 -3.55 -12.32 -13.16
CA PHE A 8 -2.58 -11.30 -12.73
C PHE A 8 -2.11 -11.49 -11.27
N ASN A 9 -2.77 -12.39 -10.52
CA ASN A 9 -2.80 -12.39 -9.05
C ASN A 9 -1.94 -13.47 -8.36
N ARG A 10 -0.98 -14.10 -9.06
CA ARG A 10 -0.08 -15.07 -8.41
C ARG A 10 1.32 -14.56 -8.09
N CYS A 11 1.79 -13.48 -8.73
CA CYS A 11 3.18 -13.03 -8.56
C CYS A 11 3.39 -11.51 -8.50
N ALA A 12 2.36 -10.67 -8.66
CA ALA A 12 2.52 -9.22 -8.52
C ALA A 12 2.68 -8.88 -7.03
N LYS A 13 3.93 -8.85 -6.56
CA LYS A 13 4.30 -8.31 -5.26
C LYS A 13 4.60 -6.84 -5.42
N TYR A 14 3.99 -6.01 -4.58
CA TYR A 14 4.26 -4.58 -4.56
C TYR A 14 5.58 -4.31 -3.83
N THR A 15 6.37 -3.36 -4.30
CA THR A 15 7.51 -2.86 -3.52
C THR A 15 7.03 -2.01 -2.35
N VAL A 16 7.92 -1.80 -1.38
CA VAL A 16 7.65 -0.94 -0.22
C VAL A 16 7.34 0.48 -0.69
N GLU A 17 8.05 0.96 -1.71
CA GLU A 17 7.88 2.29 -2.30
C GLU A 17 6.54 2.45 -3.02
N GLU A 18 6.11 1.43 -3.78
CA GLU A 18 4.81 1.43 -4.46
C GLU A 18 3.67 1.52 -3.44
N LEU A 19 3.72 0.69 -2.40
CA LEU A 19 2.72 0.71 -1.32
C LEU A 19 2.73 2.05 -0.57
N LEU A 20 3.91 2.57 -0.24
CA LEU A 20 4.04 3.86 0.43
C LEU A 20 3.49 5.01 -0.42
N SER A 21 3.68 4.96 -1.74
CA SER A 21 3.12 5.95 -2.66
C SER A 21 1.59 5.93 -2.64
N VAL A 22 0.98 4.75 -2.70
CA VAL A 22 -0.48 4.59 -2.61
C VAL A 22 -1.00 5.10 -1.27
N PHE A 23 -0.41 4.67 -0.15
CA PHE A 23 -0.87 5.09 1.18
C PHE A 23 -0.68 6.59 1.43
N ARG A 24 0.36 7.22 0.87
CA ARG A 24 0.51 8.67 0.92
C ARG A 24 -0.58 9.39 0.15
N ALA A 25 -0.90 8.92 -1.06
CA ALA A 25 -1.97 9.50 -1.86
C ALA A 25 -3.31 9.42 -1.12
N GLU A 26 -3.65 8.26 -0.56
CA GLU A 26 -4.87 8.08 0.25
C GLU A 26 -4.86 8.96 1.51
N ALA A 27 -3.73 9.02 2.23
CA ALA A 27 -3.60 9.84 3.42
C ALA A 27 -3.72 11.34 3.14
N GLN A 28 -3.33 11.82 1.95
CA GLN A 28 -3.52 13.23 1.54
C GLN A 28 -5.00 13.63 1.47
N PHE A 29 -5.91 12.70 1.16
CA PHE A 29 -7.35 12.98 1.14
C PHE A 29 -7.96 13.04 2.55
N ILE A 30 -7.32 12.42 3.54
CA ILE A 30 -7.84 12.27 4.90
C ILE A 30 -7.21 13.30 5.85
N CYS A 31 -5.88 13.48 5.75
CA CYS A 31 -5.10 14.32 6.64
C CYS A 31 -5.05 15.77 6.14
N LYS A 32 -5.31 16.72 7.04
CA LYS A 32 -5.23 18.16 6.74
C LYS A 32 -3.81 18.72 6.81
N LYS A 33 -2.92 18.04 7.54
CA LYS A 33 -1.53 18.47 7.76
C LYS A 33 -0.55 17.53 7.06
N PRO A 34 0.50 18.05 6.40
CA PRO A 34 1.50 17.23 5.71
C PRO A 34 2.24 16.25 6.64
N GLU A 35 2.46 16.62 7.90
CA GLU A 35 3.18 15.77 8.86
C GLU A 35 2.34 14.52 9.23
N ASP A 36 1.03 14.68 9.30
CA ASP A 36 0.08 13.60 9.58
C ASP A 36 0.01 12.63 8.39
N VAL A 37 0.06 13.12 7.15
CA VAL A 37 0.08 12.28 5.93
C VAL A 37 1.20 11.26 5.98
N ARG A 38 2.41 11.71 6.32
CA ARG A 38 3.59 10.84 6.39
C ARG A 38 3.40 9.77 7.46
N THR A 39 2.99 10.17 8.65
CA THR A 39 2.82 9.28 9.81
C THR A 39 1.75 8.22 9.54
N VAL A 40 0.60 8.62 8.99
CA VAL A 40 -0.49 7.71 8.64
C VAL A 40 -0.08 6.73 7.56
N ALA A 41 0.58 7.20 6.50
CA ALA A 41 1.03 6.33 5.41
C ALA A 41 2.07 5.30 5.87
N GLU A 42 3.02 5.70 6.72
CA GLU A 42 4.03 4.79 7.28
C GLU A 42 3.39 3.77 8.24
N SER A 43 2.42 4.19 9.06
CA SER A 43 1.66 3.27 9.93
C SER A 43 0.86 2.25 9.11
N ALA A 44 0.12 2.71 8.10
CA ALA A 44 -0.66 1.84 7.22
C ALA A 44 0.22 0.84 6.47
N LEU A 45 1.40 1.27 6.01
CA LEU A 45 2.39 0.39 5.40
C LEU A 45 2.90 -0.68 6.38
N SER A 46 3.21 -0.29 7.62
CA SER A 46 3.65 -1.23 8.66
C SER A 46 2.59 -2.31 8.91
N ASP A 47 1.33 -1.92 9.05
CA ASP A 47 0.23 -2.85 9.31
C ASP A 47 -0.09 -3.71 8.09
N PHE A 48 0.02 -3.15 6.88
CA PHE A 48 -0.09 -3.93 5.65
C PHE A 48 1.01 -4.99 5.58
N ILE A 49 2.27 -4.65 5.85
CA ILE A 49 3.37 -5.62 5.83
C ILE A 49 3.15 -6.73 6.88
N LYS A 50 2.69 -6.39 8.09
CA LYS A 50 2.40 -7.38 9.14
C LYS A 50 1.31 -8.37 8.70
N CYS A 51 0.23 -7.88 8.11
CA CYS A 51 -0.93 -8.70 7.75
C CYS A 51 -0.78 -9.40 6.38
N TYR A 52 -0.05 -8.79 5.46
CA TYR A 52 -0.04 -9.11 4.03
C TYR A 52 1.37 -9.28 3.48
N ARG A 53 2.36 -9.64 4.32
CA ARG A 53 3.78 -9.82 3.94
C ARG A 53 4.00 -10.58 2.64
N ARG A 54 3.17 -11.60 2.36
CA ARG A 54 3.25 -12.42 1.13
C ARG A 54 3.08 -11.63 -0.18
N TYR A 55 2.45 -10.46 -0.12
CA TYR A 55 2.22 -9.55 -1.24
C TYR A 55 3.25 -8.43 -1.33
N VAL A 56 4.25 -8.40 -0.44
CA VAL A 56 5.28 -7.36 -0.38
C VAL A 56 6.60 -7.90 -0.90
N ARG A 57 7.27 -7.12 -1.76
CA ARG A 57 8.62 -7.37 -2.25
C ARG A 57 9.59 -6.44 -1.52
N PHE A 58 10.54 -7.03 -0.81
CA PHE A 58 11.72 -6.33 -0.29
C PHE A 58 12.78 -6.44 -1.40
N VAL A 59 13.18 -5.30 -1.97
CA VAL A 59 14.17 -5.21 -3.07
C VAL A 59 15.53 -4.82 -2.50
#